data_AF-A0A3M2LPT5-F1
#
_entry.id   AF-A0A3M2LPT5-F1
#
_cell.length_a   1.000
_cell.length_b   1.000
_cell.length_c   1.000
_cell.angle_alpha   90.00
_cell.angle_beta   90.00
_cell.angle_gamma   90.00
#
_symmetry.space_group_name_H-M   'P 1'
#
loop_
_entity.id
_entity.type
_entity.pdbx_description
1 polymer ?
#
loop_
_entity_poly.entity_id
_entity_poly.type
_entity_poly.pdbx_seq_one_letter_code
_entity_poly.pdbx_strand_id
1 'polypeptide(L)'
;MLLRQVLELVVAHGAPSWSGVSASMLEGFVYGLEVFKGALRGDGASLAVLRQDAEVVCVADALGSVFRVGATGDGGQDGVVAVVGASGGGSVTTMEIPRAFRVREIAADTTHFTLTDAGGRTVRGTPAQFGMYVRRLDRECNPLYEEQLAEAFLATPLLPDASWGEDRTPPLHDLLLGTVAFGTGYETTVAIGELDIWVTFDAADAEKVAELTPQARSLVQGFAAVARDGLEFLWRQGADGTESAEEKAHFMDALSPGALQIFRSGDFAVHYEDDGEYFMEGYWPAVQFRADRTPVSTTVEA
;
A
#
# COMPACT_ATOMS: atom_id res chain seq x y z
N MET A 1 -11.64 -21.58 21.35
CA MET A 1 -10.83 -20.83 22.33
C MET A 1 -9.74 -19.98 21.64
N LEU A 2 -9.37 -20.32 20.39
CA LEU A 2 -8.53 -19.52 19.47
C LEU A 2 -8.91 -18.04 19.32
N LEU A 3 -10.21 -17.72 19.26
CA LEU A 3 -10.73 -16.36 19.01
C LEU A 3 -10.27 -15.30 20.02
N ARG A 4 -10.01 -15.70 21.28
CA ARG A 4 -9.62 -14.75 22.31
C ARG A 4 -8.13 -14.46 22.30
N GLN A 5 -7.29 -15.41 21.87
CA GLN A 5 -5.85 -15.20 21.78
C GLN A 5 -5.43 -14.55 20.47
N VAL A 6 -6.15 -14.71 19.35
CA VAL A 6 -5.85 -13.90 18.16
C VAL A 6 -6.19 -12.44 18.45
N LEU A 7 -7.35 -12.14 19.03
CA LEU A 7 -7.72 -10.79 19.48
C LEU A 7 -6.87 -10.29 20.67
N GLU A 8 -6.45 -11.14 21.61
CA GLU A 8 -5.54 -10.77 22.71
C GLU A 8 -4.05 -10.75 22.29
N LEU A 9 -3.60 -11.42 21.22
CA LEU A 9 -2.27 -11.17 20.62
C LEU A 9 -2.29 -9.82 19.91
N VAL A 10 -3.36 -9.57 19.15
CA VAL A 10 -3.70 -8.31 18.49
C VAL A 10 -3.88 -7.16 19.50
N VAL A 11 -4.16 -7.43 20.78
CA VAL A 11 -4.34 -6.38 21.81
C VAL A 11 -3.21 -6.36 22.85
N ALA A 12 -2.52 -7.47 23.13
CA ALA A 12 -1.49 -7.58 24.17
C ALA A 12 -0.03 -7.53 23.64
N HIS A 13 0.20 -7.65 22.32
CA HIS A 13 1.52 -7.39 21.70
C HIS A 13 1.67 -5.95 21.17
N GLY A 14 0.88 -5.02 21.72
CA GLY A 14 0.51 -3.81 20.99
C GLY A 14 -0.59 -4.16 20.00
N ALA A 15 -1.34 -3.15 19.54
CA ALA A 15 -2.34 -3.29 18.47
C ALA A 15 -1.89 -4.27 17.38
N PRO A 16 -2.79 -4.90 16.58
CA PRO A 16 -2.32 -5.30 15.28
C PRO A 16 -1.75 -3.99 14.73
N SER A 17 -0.50 -4.00 14.28
CA SER A 17 -0.13 -2.98 13.34
C SER A 17 -1.27 -3.02 12.33
N TRP A 18 -2.05 -1.94 12.28
CA TRP A 18 -2.44 -1.44 11.00
C TRP A 18 -1.10 -1.40 10.25
N SER A 19 -0.70 -2.48 9.58
CA SER A 19 0.61 -2.59 8.91
C SER A 19 0.56 -1.91 7.54
N GLY A 20 -0.38 -0.97 7.39
CA GLY A 20 -0.26 0.18 6.51
C GLY A 20 -0.08 1.50 7.26
N VAL A 21 -0.18 1.53 8.58
CA VAL A 21 -0.09 2.72 9.45
C VAL A 21 1.10 2.53 10.39
N SER A 22 2.29 2.88 9.89
CA SER A 22 3.49 3.09 10.70
C SER A 22 3.17 3.93 11.96
N ALA A 23 3.98 3.85 13.01
CA ALA A 23 3.94 4.82 14.12
C ALA A 23 4.05 6.28 13.61
N SER A 24 4.69 6.52 12.47
CA SER A 24 4.69 7.81 11.75
C SER A 24 3.34 8.18 11.11
N MET A 25 2.45 7.22 10.90
CA MET A 25 1.12 7.41 10.35
C MET A 25 0.06 7.61 11.46
N LEU A 26 0.32 7.17 12.70
CA LEU A 26 -0.37 7.71 13.90
C LEU A 26 0.08 9.15 14.22
N GLU A 27 1.30 9.54 13.86
CA GLU A 27 1.74 10.95 13.81
C GLU A 27 1.15 11.69 12.58
N GLY A 28 0.66 10.98 11.56
CA GLY A 28 -0.09 11.53 10.43
C GLY A 28 -1.43 12.19 10.81
N PHE A 29 -1.94 11.95 12.01
CA PHE A 29 -3.11 12.64 12.57
C PHE A 29 -2.81 14.07 13.08
N VAL A 30 -1.59 14.56 12.93
CA VAL A 30 -1.19 15.88 13.47
C VAL A 30 -1.86 17.05 12.73
N TYR A 31 -2.26 16.87 11.46
CA TYR A 31 -2.85 17.96 10.66
C TYR A 31 -4.22 17.60 10.11
N GLY A 32 -5.27 18.18 10.69
CA GLY A 32 -6.61 18.13 10.09
C GLY A 32 -6.65 18.89 8.76
N LEU A 33 -7.53 18.46 7.84
CA LEU A 33 -7.72 19.08 6.53
C LEU A 33 -7.95 20.61 6.61
N GLU A 34 -8.56 21.09 7.70
CA GLU A 34 -8.78 22.53 7.95
C GLU A 34 -7.49 23.36 8.00
N VAL A 35 -6.38 22.79 8.50
CA VAL A 35 -5.08 23.47 8.50
C VAL A 35 -4.61 23.71 7.07
N PHE A 36 -4.73 22.70 6.20
CA PHE A 36 -4.35 22.84 4.78
C PHE A 36 -5.26 23.81 4.03
N LYS A 37 -6.58 23.79 4.32
CA LYS A 37 -7.52 24.79 3.77
C LYS A 37 -7.16 26.21 4.18
N GLY A 38 -6.79 26.42 5.44
CA GLY A 38 -6.33 27.72 5.94
C GLY A 38 -5.07 28.18 5.21
N ALA A 39 -4.09 27.29 5.06
CA ALA A 39 -2.84 27.57 4.35
C ALA A 39 -3.06 27.99 2.89
N LEU A 40 -3.93 27.30 2.14
CA LEU A 40 -4.32 27.66 0.76
C LEU A 40 -5.05 29.01 0.66
N ARG A 41 -5.61 29.51 1.77
CA ARG A 41 -6.22 30.85 1.83
C ARG A 41 -5.23 31.92 2.31
N GLY A 42 -3.98 31.55 2.57
CA GLY A 42 -2.95 32.42 3.12
C GLY A 42 -3.08 32.69 4.62
N ASP A 43 -3.79 31.84 5.38
CA ASP A 43 -3.90 31.98 6.83
C ASP A 43 -2.55 31.76 7.52
N GLY A 44 -2.05 32.80 8.19
CA GLY A 44 -0.73 32.79 8.81
C GLY A 44 -0.59 31.77 9.94
N ALA A 45 -1.65 31.51 10.71
CA ALA A 45 -1.62 30.52 11.79
C ALA A 45 -1.50 29.10 11.23
N SER A 46 -2.29 28.77 10.21
CA SER A 46 -2.22 27.50 9.51
C SER A 46 -0.87 27.27 8.84
N LEU A 47 -0.31 28.31 8.19
CA LEU A 47 1.04 28.25 7.62
C LEU A 47 2.13 28.04 8.69
N ALA A 48 1.98 28.66 9.86
CA ALA A 48 2.92 28.45 10.97
C ALA A 48 2.87 27.01 11.49
N VAL A 49 1.67 26.44 11.62
CA VAL A 49 1.47 25.04 12.01
C VAL A 49 2.12 24.08 11.01
N LEU A 50 1.93 24.30 9.70
CA LEU A 50 2.54 23.44 8.68
C LEU A 50 4.07 23.58 8.59
N ARG A 51 4.60 24.77 8.87
CA ARG A 51 6.05 25.03 8.88
C ARG A 51 6.74 24.53 10.13
N GLN A 52 5.99 24.31 11.20
CA GLN A 52 6.54 23.73 12.42
C GLN A 52 7.14 22.36 12.08
N ASP A 53 8.43 22.20 12.37
CA ASP A 53 9.22 20.98 12.14
C ASP A 53 9.27 20.48 10.69
N ALA A 54 8.86 21.31 9.72
CA ALA A 54 9.00 21.02 8.31
C ALA A 54 10.38 21.45 7.80
N GLU A 55 11.00 20.61 6.98
CA GLU A 55 12.18 21.01 6.21
C GLU A 55 11.76 21.83 4.98
N VAL A 56 10.65 21.47 4.33
CA VAL A 56 10.12 22.16 3.14
C VAL A 56 8.58 22.15 3.16
N VAL A 57 7.97 23.27 2.76
CA VAL A 57 6.52 23.37 2.54
C VAL A 57 6.26 24.10 1.23
N CYS A 58 5.41 23.52 0.38
CA CYS A 58 4.90 24.14 -0.84
C CYS A 58 3.39 24.24 -0.76
N VAL A 59 2.87 25.47 -0.87
CA VAL A 59 1.44 25.75 -1.01
C VAL A 59 1.18 26.05 -2.47
N ALA A 60 0.42 25.19 -3.14
CA ALA A 60 0.16 25.26 -4.56
C ALA A 60 -1.33 25.54 -4.81
N ASP A 61 -1.71 26.82 -4.77
CA ASP A 61 -3.11 27.25 -4.93
C ASP A 61 -3.72 26.78 -6.26
N ALA A 62 -2.93 26.75 -7.33
CA ALA A 62 -3.36 26.26 -8.65
C ALA A 62 -3.72 24.77 -8.65
N LEU A 63 -3.14 23.99 -7.73
CA LEU A 63 -3.44 22.57 -7.52
C LEU A 63 -4.53 22.35 -6.46
N GLY A 64 -4.96 23.41 -5.77
CA GLY A 64 -5.73 23.27 -4.54
C GLY A 64 -5.04 22.36 -3.52
N SER A 65 -3.70 22.33 -3.49
CA SER A 65 -2.94 21.31 -2.78
C SER A 65 -1.76 21.90 -2.02
N VAL A 66 -1.36 21.21 -0.95
CA VAL A 66 -0.20 21.56 -0.14
C VAL A 66 0.66 20.33 0.04
N PHE A 67 1.97 20.50 -0.10
CA PHE A 67 2.95 19.46 0.16
C PHE A 67 3.91 19.91 1.25
N ARG A 68 4.03 19.12 2.31
CA ARG A 68 4.99 19.30 3.39
C ARG A 68 5.96 18.13 3.43
N VAL A 69 7.23 18.41 3.70
CA VAL A 69 8.23 17.40 4.05
C VAL A 69 8.81 17.72 5.42
N GLY A 70 8.78 16.73 6.32
CA GLY A 70 9.34 16.78 7.66
C GLY A 70 10.58 15.91 7.80
N ALA A 71 11.31 16.10 8.90
CA ALA A 71 12.37 15.18 9.30
C ALA A 71 11.79 14.16 10.29
N THR A 72 12.18 12.89 10.16
CA THR A 72 11.81 11.84 11.11
C THR A 72 12.88 11.70 12.19
N GLY A 73 12.50 11.18 13.37
CA GLY A 73 13.40 11.04 14.53
C GLY A 73 14.61 10.12 14.29
N ASP A 74 14.55 9.27 13.27
CA ASP A 74 15.61 8.35 12.84
C ASP A 74 16.46 8.91 11.68
N GLY A 75 16.37 10.21 11.41
CA GLY A 75 17.16 10.91 10.39
C GLY A 75 16.71 10.69 8.95
N GLY A 76 15.50 10.16 8.73
CA GLY A 76 14.82 10.11 7.44
C GLY A 76 13.95 11.35 7.18
N GLN A 77 13.07 11.24 6.19
CA GLN A 77 12.05 12.25 5.88
C GLN A 77 10.70 11.58 5.68
N ASP A 78 9.64 12.32 6.01
CA ASP A 78 8.26 11.99 5.69
C ASP A 78 7.65 13.11 4.82
N GLY A 79 6.65 12.74 4.03
CA GLY A 79 5.89 13.66 3.21
C GLY A 79 4.43 13.66 3.64
N VAL A 80 3.80 14.82 3.59
CA VAL A 80 2.34 14.94 3.71
C VAL A 80 1.83 15.74 2.51
N VAL A 81 0.95 15.15 1.73
CA VAL A 81 0.24 15.81 0.63
C VAL A 81 -1.22 15.94 0.98
N ALA A 82 -1.75 17.15 0.89
CA ALA A 82 -3.16 17.43 1.09
C ALA A 82 -3.76 17.97 -0.21
N VAL A 83 -4.90 17.42 -0.60
CA VAL A 83 -5.69 17.88 -1.75
C VAL A 83 -7.01 18.43 -1.23
N VAL A 84 -7.30 19.70 -1.53
CA VAL A 84 -8.54 20.37 -1.16
C VAL A 84 -9.38 20.59 -2.41
N GLY A 85 -10.50 19.89 -2.49
CA GLY A 85 -11.47 20.03 -3.56
C GLY A 85 -12.22 21.36 -3.50
N ALA A 86 -12.75 21.80 -4.64
CA ALA A 86 -13.51 23.05 -4.76
C ALA A 86 -14.76 23.12 -3.85
N SER A 87 -15.35 21.97 -3.50
CA SER A 87 -16.47 21.86 -2.56
C SER A 87 -16.07 22.05 -1.09
N GLY A 88 -14.78 22.21 -0.81
CA GLY A 88 -14.21 22.20 0.53
C GLY A 88 -14.03 20.80 1.12
N GLY A 89 -14.30 19.72 0.38
CA GLY A 89 -13.84 18.37 0.73
C GLY A 89 -12.33 18.19 0.43
N GLY A 90 -11.77 17.03 0.72
CA GLY A 90 -10.37 16.75 0.41
C GLY A 90 -9.81 15.50 1.09
N SER A 91 -8.54 15.25 0.83
CA SER A 91 -7.75 14.17 1.45
C SER A 91 -6.45 14.72 2.01
N VAL A 92 -5.92 14.05 3.02
CA VAL A 92 -4.57 14.25 3.56
C VAL A 92 -3.92 12.88 3.57
N THR A 93 -2.79 12.74 2.88
CA THR A 93 -2.06 11.48 2.80
C THR A 93 -0.62 11.68 3.24
N THR A 94 -0.16 10.80 4.12
CA THR A 94 1.25 10.70 4.52
C THR A 94 1.96 9.70 3.63
N MET A 95 3.21 9.97 3.29
CA MET A 95 4.09 9.06 2.56
C MET A 95 5.47 9.03 3.20
N GLU A 96 6.14 7.89 3.12
CA GLU A 96 7.56 7.80 3.48
C GLU A 96 8.42 8.28 2.30
N ILE A 97 9.49 8.99 2.61
CA ILE A 97 10.46 9.42 1.61
C ILE A 97 11.72 8.58 1.79
N PRO A 98 12.22 7.90 0.73
CA PRO A 98 13.37 7.02 0.84
C PRO A 98 14.60 7.81 1.29
N ARG A 99 15.43 7.21 2.16
CA ARG A 99 16.65 7.88 2.66
C ARG A 99 17.62 8.25 1.56
N ALA A 100 17.58 7.48 0.46
CA ALA A 100 18.36 7.76 -0.73
C ALA A 100 17.94 9.05 -1.44
N PHE A 101 16.73 9.59 -1.21
CA PHE A 101 16.22 10.82 -1.83
C PHE A 101 15.85 11.85 -0.77
N ARG A 102 16.80 12.73 -0.42
CA ARG A 102 16.53 13.78 0.57
C ARG A 102 16.01 15.05 -0.09
N VAL A 103 14.70 15.29 0.01
CA VAL A 103 14.02 16.47 -0.55
C VAL A 103 14.57 17.75 0.08
N ARG A 104 14.92 18.71 -0.77
CA ARG A 104 15.40 20.05 -0.39
C ARG A 104 14.53 21.18 -0.93
N GLU A 105 13.83 20.91 -2.02
CA GLU A 105 12.96 21.88 -2.67
C GLU A 105 11.71 21.18 -3.18
N ILE A 106 10.59 21.89 -3.10
CA ILE A 106 9.33 21.50 -3.69
C ILE A 106 8.84 22.67 -4.53
N ALA A 107 8.76 22.46 -5.83
CA ALA A 107 8.12 23.38 -6.76
C ALA A 107 6.75 22.82 -7.18
N ALA A 108 5.86 23.68 -7.66
CA ALA A 108 4.58 23.28 -8.22
C ALA A 108 4.28 24.05 -9.51
N ASP A 109 3.66 23.37 -10.46
CA ASP A 109 2.98 23.98 -11.60
C ASP A 109 1.45 23.82 -11.46
N THR A 110 0.71 24.07 -12.53
CA THR A 110 -0.76 23.95 -12.54
C THR A 110 -1.29 22.53 -12.45
N THR A 111 -0.43 21.52 -12.51
CA THR A 111 -0.79 20.09 -12.58
C THR A 111 0.06 19.18 -11.67
N HIS A 112 1.30 19.55 -11.38
CA HIS A 112 2.25 18.67 -10.69
C HIS A 112 3.03 19.38 -9.58
N PHE A 113 3.45 18.59 -8.59
CA PHE A 113 4.58 18.91 -7.74
C PHE A 113 5.88 18.38 -8.36
N THR A 114 7.00 19.07 -8.13
CA THR A 114 8.35 18.61 -8.44
C THR A 114 9.19 18.68 -7.17
N LEU A 115 9.59 17.51 -6.67
CA LEU A 115 10.46 17.36 -5.51
C LEU A 115 11.90 17.24 -6.02
N THR A 116 12.80 18.05 -5.48
CA THR A 116 14.22 18.05 -5.86
C THR A 116 15.09 17.71 -4.66
N ASP A 117 16.02 16.77 -4.82
CA ASP A 117 16.99 16.40 -3.78
C ASP A 117 18.24 17.30 -3.78
N ALA A 118 19.12 17.11 -2.79
CA ALA A 118 20.37 17.87 -2.69
C ALA A 118 21.35 17.64 -3.86
N GLY A 119 21.20 16.54 -4.60
CA GLY A 119 22.00 16.20 -5.78
C GLY A 119 21.39 16.72 -7.09
N GLY A 120 20.23 17.40 -7.04
CA GLY A 120 19.51 17.89 -8.21
C GLY A 120 18.66 16.83 -8.92
N ARG A 121 18.48 15.63 -8.35
CA ARG A 121 17.53 14.65 -8.89
C ARG A 121 16.12 15.11 -8.58
N THR A 122 15.21 14.84 -9.51
CA THR A 122 13.82 15.29 -9.41
C THR A 122 12.84 14.15 -9.51
N VAL A 123 11.76 14.21 -8.73
CA VAL A 123 10.56 13.38 -8.90
C VAL A 123 9.38 14.32 -9.12
N ARG A 124 8.62 14.09 -10.20
CA ARG A 124 7.48 14.93 -10.58
C ARG A 124 6.22 14.09 -10.63
N GLY A 125 5.16 14.54 -9.98
CA GLY A 125 3.91 13.80 -9.90
C GLY A 125 2.74 14.71 -9.58
N THR A 126 1.54 14.26 -9.90
CA THR A 126 0.31 14.91 -9.45
C THR A 126 0.16 14.75 -7.93
N PRO A 127 -0.68 15.56 -7.26
CA PRO A 127 -0.98 15.34 -5.85
C PRO A 127 -1.52 13.93 -5.57
N ALA A 128 -2.31 13.36 -6.49
CA ALA A 128 -2.88 12.03 -6.37
C ALA A 128 -1.81 10.94 -6.48
N GLN A 129 -0.84 11.07 -7.41
CA GLN A 129 0.27 10.13 -7.55
C GLN A 129 1.16 10.10 -6.30
N PHE A 130 1.49 11.26 -5.72
CA PHE A 130 2.23 11.31 -4.46
C PHE A 130 1.42 10.78 -3.27
N GLY A 131 0.09 10.94 -3.30
CA GLY A 131 -0.83 10.39 -2.31
C GLY A 131 -1.20 8.93 -2.53
N MET A 132 -0.66 8.26 -3.54
CA MET A 132 -0.94 6.86 -3.80
C MET A 132 -0.22 5.99 -2.79
N TYR A 133 -0.97 5.12 -2.11
CA TYR A 133 -0.38 4.08 -1.28
C TYR A 133 0.14 2.95 -2.17
N VAL A 134 1.47 2.76 -2.19
CA VAL A 134 2.11 1.59 -2.80
C VAL A 134 2.37 0.57 -1.71
N ARG A 135 1.80 -0.62 -1.83
CA ARG A 135 1.99 -1.73 -0.88
C ARG A 135 3.42 -2.24 -0.90
N ARG A 136 3.92 -2.51 0.31
CA ARG A 136 5.22 -3.12 0.59
C ARG A 136 5.06 -4.01 1.81
N LEU A 137 5.93 -5.00 1.92
CA LEU A 137 6.12 -5.72 3.18
C LEU A 137 6.72 -4.77 4.22
N ASP A 138 6.32 -4.94 5.49
CA ASP A 138 6.86 -4.19 6.61
C ASP A 138 8.38 -4.31 6.71
N ARG A 139 9.04 -3.26 7.21
CA ARG A 139 10.51 -3.13 7.27
C ARG A 139 11.17 -4.31 7.98
N GLU A 140 10.55 -4.84 9.03
CA GLU A 140 11.04 -5.97 9.83
C GLU A 140 11.07 -7.29 9.04
N CYS A 141 10.15 -7.43 8.08
CA CYS A 141 10.00 -8.62 7.24
C CYS A 141 10.67 -8.46 5.86
N ASN A 142 11.21 -7.27 5.57
CA ASN A 142 11.65 -6.88 4.24
C ASN A 142 13.10 -6.37 4.23
N PRO A 143 14.09 -7.22 3.92
CA PRO A 143 15.49 -6.80 3.86
C PRO A 143 15.77 -5.80 2.72
N LEU A 144 14.85 -5.65 1.76
CA LEU A 144 14.96 -4.74 0.62
C LEU A 144 14.05 -3.51 0.77
N TYR A 145 13.52 -3.23 1.98
CA TYR A 145 12.52 -2.19 2.20
C TYR A 145 12.91 -0.83 1.63
N GLU A 146 14.11 -0.33 1.93
CA GLU A 146 14.57 0.98 1.46
C GLU A 146 14.79 1.03 -0.06
N GLU A 147 15.21 -0.08 -0.67
CA GLU A 147 15.36 -0.17 -2.12
C GLU A 147 13.99 -0.12 -2.82
N GLN A 148 13.03 -0.89 -2.31
CA GLN A 148 11.66 -0.91 -2.83
C GLN A 148 10.93 0.40 -2.60
N LEU A 149 11.13 1.05 -1.44
CA LEU A 149 10.62 2.40 -1.17
C LEU A 149 11.22 3.41 -2.15
N ALA A 150 12.52 3.32 -2.43
CA ALA A 150 13.18 4.20 -3.38
C ALA A 150 12.69 4.00 -4.82
N GLU A 151 12.54 2.74 -5.27
CA GLU A 151 11.97 2.43 -6.58
C GLU A 151 10.55 3.00 -6.72
N ALA A 152 9.67 2.71 -5.77
CA ALA A 152 8.28 3.17 -5.80
C ALA A 152 8.18 4.71 -5.79
N PHE A 153 9.00 5.38 -4.96
CA PHE A 153 9.03 6.84 -4.89
C PHE A 153 9.57 7.46 -6.20
N LEU A 154 10.62 6.89 -6.80
CA LEU A 154 11.11 7.37 -8.09
C LEU A 154 10.12 7.09 -9.24
N ALA A 155 9.29 6.06 -9.08
CA ALA A 155 8.22 5.71 -10.01
C ALA A 155 6.95 6.55 -9.84
N THR A 156 6.87 7.52 -8.92
CA THR A 156 5.69 8.41 -8.76
C THR A 156 5.11 8.95 -10.07
N PRO A 157 5.90 9.44 -11.06
CA PRO A 157 5.34 9.94 -12.32
C PRO A 157 4.61 8.88 -13.14
N LEU A 158 4.93 7.61 -12.89
CA LEU A 158 4.36 6.42 -13.53
C LEU A 158 3.26 5.78 -12.67
N LEU A 159 2.93 6.31 -11.49
CA LEU A 159 1.84 5.74 -10.72
C LEU A 159 0.51 6.11 -11.37
N PRO A 160 -0.48 5.21 -11.36
CA PRO A 160 -1.77 5.50 -11.95
C PRO A 160 -2.43 6.75 -11.38
N ASP A 161 -3.11 7.50 -12.24
CA ASP A 161 -3.87 8.69 -11.86
C ASP A 161 -5.28 8.57 -12.42
N ALA A 162 -6.29 8.97 -11.66
CA ALA A 162 -7.70 8.89 -12.09
C ALA A 162 -8.00 9.70 -13.36
N SER A 163 -7.13 10.64 -13.74
CA SER A 163 -7.22 11.41 -14.98
C SER A 163 -6.62 10.71 -16.21
N TRP A 164 -5.98 9.54 -16.05
CA TRP A 164 -5.38 8.81 -17.16
C TRP A 164 -6.44 8.27 -18.11
N GLY A 165 -6.25 8.52 -19.40
CA GLY A 165 -7.04 7.91 -20.47
C GLY A 165 -6.53 6.51 -20.82
N GLU A 166 -7.29 5.80 -21.66
CA GLU A 166 -6.96 4.46 -22.15
C GLU A 166 -5.58 4.38 -22.85
N ASP A 167 -5.08 5.49 -23.38
CA ASP A 167 -3.75 5.58 -24.00
C ASP A 167 -2.60 5.40 -23.00
N ARG A 168 -2.84 5.73 -21.73
CA ARG A 168 -1.90 5.56 -20.61
C ARG A 168 -2.10 4.25 -19.87
N THR A 169 -3.23 3.60 -20.08
CA THR A 169 -3.63 2.38 -19.39
C THR A 169 -3.97 1.23 -20.34
N PRO A 170 -3.10 0.92 -21.33
CA PRO A 170 -3.40 -0.11 -22.31
C PRO A 170 -3.54 -1.48 -21.65
N PRO A 171 -4.53 -2.30 -22.03
CA PRO A 171 -4.66 -3.65 -21.50
C PRO A 171 -3.48 -4.51 -21.94
N LEU A 172 -3.09 -5.46 -21.08
CA LEU A 172 -2.10 -6.46 -21.38
C LEU A 172 -2.78 -7.81 -21.65
N HIS A 173 -2.24 -8.57 -22.59
CA HIS A 173 -2.75 -9.89 -22.91
C HIS A 173 -1.70 -10.95 -22.59
N ASP A 174 -2.06 -11.88 -21.72
CA ASP A 174 -1.24 -13.03 -21.37
C ASP A 174 -2.02 -14.33 -21.62
N LEU A 175 -1.31 -15.37 -22.04
CA LEU A 175 -1.94 -16.66 -22.37
C LEU A 175 -2.57 -17.36 -21.17
N LEU A 176 -2.05 -17.12 -19.96
CA LEU A 176 -2.58 -17.71 -18.74
C LEU A 176 -3.47 -16.73 -17.98
N LEU A 177 -3.03 -15.48 -17.84
CA LEU A 177 -3.77 -14.47 -17.05
C LEU A 177 -4.96 -13.88 -17.81
N GLY A 178 -5.05 -14.10 -19.12
CA GLY A 178 -6.07 -13.48 -19.97
C GLY A 178 -5.77 -12.01 -20.23
N THR A 179 -6.83 -11.19 -20.21
CA THR A 179 -6.70 -9.74 -20.38
C THR A 179 -6.57 -9.09 -19.01
N VAL A 180 -5.40 -8.51 -18.74
CA VAL A 180 -5.18 -7.65 -17.58
C VAL A 180 -5.54 -6.22 -17.98
N ALA A 181 -6.61 -5.70 -17.41
CA ALA A 181 -7.15 -4.39 -17.75
C ALA A 181 -7.03 -3.42 -16.57
N PHE A 182 -6.99 -2.13 -16.88
CA PHE A 182 -6.96 -1.09 -15.87
C PHE A 182 -8.38 -0.66 -15.50
N GLY A 183 -8.73 -0.83 -14.22
CA GLY A 183 -9.92 -0.25 -13.60
C GLY A 183 -9.52 0.86 -12.63
N THR A 184 -9.41 0.52 -11.35
CA THR A 184 -8.77 1.34 -10.31
C THR A 184 -7.27 1.01 -10.14
N GLY A 185 -6.85 -0.12 -10.71
CA GLY A 185 -5.50 -0.63 -10.89
C GLY A 185 -5.54 -1.68 -12.01
N TYR A 186 -4.41 -2.30 -12.32
CA TYR A 186 -4.40 -3.42 -13.26
C TYR A 186 -4.89 -4.69 -12.58
N GLU A 187 -5.85 -5.36 -13.21
CA GLU A 187 -6.49 -6.53 -12.65
C GLU A 187 -6.98 -7.51 -13.72
N THR A 188 -7.22 -8.75 -13.30
CA THR A 188 -7.86 -9.81 -14.09
C THR A 188 -8.46 -10.86 -13.15
N THR A 189 -9.32 -11.71 -13.67
CA THR A 189 -9.81 -12.89 -12.97
C THR A 189 -9.28 -14.14 -13.68
N VAL A 190 -8.67 -15.04 -12.92
CA VAL A 190 -8.08 -16.27 -13.45
C VAL A 190 -8.75 -17.50 -12.83
N ALA A 191 -9.26 -18.39 -13.68
CA ALA A 191 -9.80 -19.67 -13.25
C ALA A 191 -8.67 -20.67 -12.95
N ILE A 192 -8.66 -21.22 -11.74
CA ILE A 192 -7.72 -22.23 -11.24
C ILE A 192 -8.53 -23.41 -10.69
N GLY A 193 -8.79 -24.40 -11.55
CA GLY A 193 -9.67 -25.51 -11.21
C GLY A 193 -11.12 -25.05 -11.12
N GLU A 194 -11.71 -25.17 -9.92
CA GLU A 194 -13.07 -24.69 -9.63
C GLU A 194 -13.09 -23.29 -8.98
N LEU A 195 -11.92 -22.69 -8.75
CA LEU A 195 -11.78 -21.40 -8.11
C LEU A 195 -11.56 -20.30 -9.17
N ASP A 196 -12.27 -19.19 -9.02
CA ASP A 196 -11.96 -17.94 -9.72
C ASP A 196 -11.18 -17.03 -8.77
N ILE A 197 -9.93 -16.71 -9.13
CA ILE A 197 -9.07 -15.87 -8.31
C ILE A 197 -8.96 -14.49 -8.94
N TRP A 198 -9.23 -13.46 -8.14
CA TRP A 198 -9.00 -12.08 -8.55
C TRP A 198 -7.52 -11.72 -8.41
N VAL A 199 -6.85 -11.40 -9.51
CA VAL A 199 -5.44 -11.05 -9.55
C VAL A 199 -5.31 -9.55 -9.77
N THR A 200 -4.64 -8.85 -8.86
CA THR A 200 -4.43 -7.39 -8.93
C THR A 200 -2.96 -7.03 -8.87
N PHE A 201 -2.58 -5.92 -9.51
CA PHE A 201 -1.24 -5.36 -9.48
C PHE A 201 -1.28 -4.01 -8.78
N ASP A 202 -0.65 -3.93 -7.62
CA ASP A 202 -0.64 -2.73 -6.78
C ASP A 202 0.27 -1.64 -7.36
N ALA A 203 -0.31 -0.45 -7.57
CA ALA A 203 0.38 0.77 -7.98
C ALA A 203 1.37 0.58 -9.15
N ALA A 204 1.02 -0.31 -10.09
CA ALA A 204 1.83 -0.63 -11.25
C ALA A 204 1.24 0.02 -12.50
N ASP A 205 2.10 0.60 -13.32
CA ASP A 205 1.80 1.00 -14.69
C ASP A 205 1.91 -0.16 -15.66
N ALA A 206 1.49 0.05 -16.92
CA ALA A 206 1.50 -0.98 -17.95
C ALA A 206 2.87 -1.67 -18.10
N GLU A 207 3.95 -0.88 -18.08
CA GLU A 207 5.31 -1.40 -18.21
C GLU A 207 5.68 -2.30 -17.02
N LYS A 208 5.37 -1.85 -15.79
CA LYS A 208 5.63 -2.63 -14.60
C LYS A 208 4.77 -3.89 -14.51
N VAL A 209 3.51 -3.84 -14.94
CA VAL A 209 2.66 -5.03 -15.04
C VAL A 209 3.22 -6.02 -16.06
N ALA A 210 3.72 -5.54 -17.20
CA ALA A 210 4.40 -6.39 -18.18
C ALA A 210 5.65 -7.06 -17.58
N GLU A 211 6.44 -6.32 -16.80
CA GLU A 211 7.61 -6.83 -16.07
C GLU A 211 7.23 -7.92 -15.05
N LEU A 212 6.14 -7.72 -14.30
CA LEU A 212 5.66 -8.64 -13.25
C LEU A 212 4.88 -9.85 -13.81
N THR A 213 4.41 -9.78 -15.06
CA THR A 213 3.57 -10.81 -15.68
C THR A 213 4.18 -12.23 -15.65
N PRO A 214 5.49 -12.45 -15.94
CA PRO A 214 6.10 -13.78 -15.82
C PRO A 214 6.03 -14.35 -14.41
N GLN A 215 6.19 -13.51 -13.39
CA GLN A 215 6.08 -13.92 -11.99
C GLN A 215 4.63 -14.22 -11.62
N ALA A 216 3.69 -13.35 -12.00
CA ALA A 216 2.25 -13.54 -11.82
C ALA A 216 1.80 -14.88 -12.40
N ARG A 217 2.26 -15.21 -13.61
CA ARG A 217 2.01 -16.51 -14.27
C ARG A 217 2.52 -17.67 -13.42
N SER A 218 3.75 -17.56 -12.93
CA SER A 218 4.38 -18.59 -12.08
C SER A 218 3.63 -18.79 -10.75
N LEU A 219 3.09 -17.72 -10.16
CA LEU A 219 2.27 -17.77 -8.95
C LEU A 219 0.93 -18.44 -9.22
N VAL A 220 0.22 -18.05 -10.28
CA VAL A 220 -1.06 -18.65 -10.69
C VAL A 220 -0.89 -20.16 -10.96
N GLN A 221 0.15 -20.57 -11.67
CA GLN A 221 0.41 -22.00 -11.92
C GLN A 221 0.67 -22.80 -10.65
N GLY A 222 1.26 -22.16 -9.63
CA GLY A 222 1.57 -22.77 -8.33
C GLY A 222 0.58 -22.42 -7.23
N PHE A 223 -0.58 -21.83 -7.56
CA PHE A 223 -1.38 -21.09 -6.58
C PHE A 223 -1.90 -21.97 -5.46
N ALA A 224 -2.36 -23.18 -5.75
CA ALA A 224 -2.86 -24.10 -4.72
C ALA A 224 -1.81 -24.40 -3.64
N ALA A 225 -0.53 -24.52 -4.01
CA ALA A 225 0.54 -24.73 -3.04
C ALA A 225 0.81 -23.47 -2.21
N VAL A 226 0.87 -22.30 -2.87
CA VAL A 226 1.07 -21.00 -2.21
C VAL A 226 -0.05 -20.69 -1.23
N ALA A 227 -1.31 -20.86 -1.65
CA ALA A 227 -2.49 -20.61 -0.84
C ALA A 227 -2.52 -21.54 0.40
N ARG A 228 -2.21 -22.82 0.23
CA ARG A 228 -2.12 -23.77 1.35
C ARG A 228 -0.98 -23.39 2.32
N ASP A 229 0.19 -23.04 1.80
CA ASP A 229 1.34 -22.66 2.63
C ASP A 229 1.05 -21.36 3.41
N GLY A 230 0.25 -20.45 2.84
CA GLY A 230 -0.25 -19.27 3.54
C GLY A 230 -1.28 -19.59 4.63
N LEU A 231 -2.25 -20.47 4.39
CA LEU A 231 -3.18 -20.93 5.43
C LEU A 231 -2.45 -21.60 6.59
N GLU A 232 -1.45 -22.43 6.28
CA GLU A 232 -0.58 -23.05 7.28
C GLU A 232 0.23 -22.01 8.07
N PHE A 233 0.62 -20.89 7.44
CA PHE A 233 1.27 -19.78 8.12
C PHE A 233 0.29 -19.05 9.04
N LEU A 234 -0.92 -18.73 8.54
CA LEU A 234 -1.96 -18.05 9.29
C LEU A 234 -2.39 -18.86 10.52
N TRP A 235 -2.60 -20.17 10.38
CA TRP A 235 -2.88 -21.08 11.50
C TRP A 235 -1.78 -21.00 12.57
N ARG A 236 -0.51 -21.10 12.17
CA ARG A 236 0.63 -21.06 13.11
C ARG A 236 0.77 -19.73 13.85
N GLN A 237 0.34 -18.62 13.26
CA GLN A 237 0.34 -17.31 13.91
C GLN A 237 -0.76 -17.21 14.97
N GLY A 238 -1.91 -17.85 14.74
CA GLY A 238 -3.05 -17.79 15.65
C GLY A 238 -3.10 -18.90 16.71
N ALA A 239 -2.49 -20.04 16.44
CA ALA A 239 -2.53 -21.22 17.33
C ALA A 239 -1.54 -21.09 18.50
N ASP A 240 -1.96 -21.53 19.70
CA ASP A 240 -1.08 -21.62 20.87
C ASP A 240 -0.45 -23.01 21.08
N GLY A 241 -0.83 -23.97 20.23
CA GLY A 241 -0.34 -25.34 20.24
C GLY A 241 -1.14 -26.28 21.14
N THR A 242 -2.24 -25.80 21.74
CA THR A 242 -3.18 -26.64 22.48
C THR A 242 -4.31 -27.20 21.61
N GLU A 243 -4.44 -26.67 20.40
CA GLU A 243 -5.46 -27.08 19.43
C GLU A 243 -5.22 -28.49 18.89
N SER A 244 -6.32 -29.17 18.62
CA SER A 244 -6.37 -30.50 18.04
C SER A 244 -6.10 -30.50 16.52
N ALA A 245 -5.79 -31.68 15.98
CA ALA A 245 -5.67 -31.86 14.54
C ALA A 245 -6.99 -31.61 13.81
N GLU A 246 -8.11 -31.93 14.46
CA GLU A 246 -9.46 -31.70 13.97
C GLU A 246 -9.81 -30.20 13.91
N GLU A 247 -9.43 -29.42 14.93
CA GLU A 247 -9.60 -27.96 14.90
C GLU A 247 -8.77 -27.31 13.80
N LYS A 248 -7.54 -27.79 13.59
CA LYS A 248 -6.73 -27.35 12.45
C LYS A 248 -7.41 -27.68 11.12
N ALA A 249 -7.88 -28.92 10.94
CA ALA A 249 -8.53 -29.32 9.71
C ALA A 249 -9.76 -28.46 9.41
N HIS A 250 -10.60 -28.20 10.43
CA HIS A 250 -11.77 -27.34 10.31
C HIS A 250 -11.40 -25.91 9.89
N PHE A 251 -10.36 -25.33 10.49
CA PHE A 251 -9.84 -24.00 10.09
C PHE A 251 -9.37 -23.96 8.63
N MET A 252 -8.67 -25.00 8.19
CA MET A 252 -8.15 -25.07 6.82
C MET A 252 -9.27 -25.24 5.78
N ASP A 253 -10.40 -25.86 6.17
CA ASP A 253 -11.57 -26.05 5.30
C ASP A 253 -12.48 -24.81 5.26
N ALA A 254 -12.50 -23.99 6.32
CA ALA A 254 -13.33 -22.81 6.43
C ALA A 254 -12.82 -21.61 5.60
N LEU A 255 -11.51 -21.51 5.39
CA LEU A 255 -10.90 -20.39 4.68
C LEU A 255 -10.60 -20.77 3.23
N SER A 256 -11.06 -19.93 2.30
CA SER A 256 -10.81 -20.12 0.86
C SER A 256 -10.04 -18.94 0.26
N PRO A 257 -9.05 -19.15 -0.60
CA PRO A 257 -8.34 -18.05 -1.23
C PRO A 257 -9.23 -17.36 -2.27
N GLY A 258 -9.40 -16.04 -2.17
CA GLY A 258 -10.25 -15.25 -3.08
C GLY A 258 -9.46 -14.30 -3.99
N ALA A 259 -8.32 -13.78 -3.52
CA ALA A 259 -7.52 -12.83 -4.30
C ALA A 259 -6.01 -13.02 -4.15
N LEU A 260 -5.29 -12.70 -5.22
CA LEU A 260 -3.83 -12.60 -5.29
C LEU A 260 -3.47 -11.16 -5.66
N GLN A 261 -2.89 -10.43 -4.71
CA GLN A 261 -2.40 -9.07 -4.96
C GLN A 261 -0.89 -9.08 -5.12
N ILE A 262 -0.39 -8.62 -6.26
CA ILE A 262 1.04 -8.55 -6.58
C ILE A 262 1.51 -7.11 -6.35
N PHE A 263 2.48 -6.94 -5.47
CA PHE A 263 3.06 -5.64 -5.16
C PHE A 263 4.01 -5.20 -6.26
N ARG A 264 4.25 -3.88 -6.36
CA ARG A 264 5.22 -3.32 -7.32
C ARG A 264 6.62 -3.94 -7.18
N SER A 265 7.01 -4.38 -5.98
CA SER A 265 8.29 -5.05 -5.74
C SER A 265 8.37 -6.49 -6.27
N GLY A 266 7.24 -7.10 -6.63
CA GLY A 266 7.13 -8.54 -6.89
C GLY A 266 6.86 -9.37 -5.63
N ASP A 267 6.91 -8.79 -4.43
CA ASP A 267 6.27 -9.40 -3.26
C ASP A 267 4.75 -9.46 -3.49
N PHE A 268 4.02 -10.26 -2.71
CA PHE A 268 2.59 -10.45 -2.97
C PHE A 268 1.82 -10.82 -1.70
N ALA A 269 0.50 -10.69 -1.75
CA ALA A 269 -0.41 -11.13 -0.72
C ALA A 269 -1.47 -12.09 -1.29
N VAL A 270 -1.85 -13.09 -0.50
CA VAL A 270 -3.03 -13.92 -0.75
C VAL A 270 -4.09 -13.54 0.27
N HIS A 271 -5.26 -13.14 -0.21
CA HIS A 271 -6.42 -12.83 0.62
C HIS A 271 -7.32 -14.06 0.71
N TYR A 272 -7.77 -14.37 1.92
CA TYR A 272 -8.66 -15.50 2.16
C TYR A 272 -10.02 -15.00 2.62
N GLU A 273 -11.06 -15.57 2.04
CA GLU A 273 -12.43 -15.38 2.46
C GLU A 273 -12.73 -16.29 3.66
N ASP A 274 -13.43 -15.73 4.63
CA ASP A 274 -13.96 -16.40 5.80
C ASP A 274 -15.48 -16.24 5.80
N ASP A 275 -16.22 -17.28 6.21
CA ASP A 275 -17.68 -17.22 6.29
C ASP A 275 -18.19 -16.48 7.55
N GLY A 276 -17.29 -15.82 8.26
CA GLY A 276 -17.51 -15.08 9.50
C GLY A 276 -17.30 -15.91 10.76
N GLU A 277 -16.80 -17.14 10.65
CA GLU A 277 -16.47 -17.99 11.79
C GLU A 277 -15.23 -17.48 12.56
N TYR A 278 -14.21 -17.00 11.85
CA TYR A 278 -12.90 -16.67 12.42
C TYR A 278 -12.61 -15.17 12.45
N PHE A 279 -13.17 -14.40 11.53
CA PHE A 279 -12.97 -12.98 11.35
C PHE A 279 -14.29 -12.22 11.45
N MET A 280 -14.22 -10.95 11.82
CA MET A 280 -15.42 -10.10 11.88
C MET A 280 -16.02 -9.95 10.48
N GLU A 281 -17.35 -9.87 10.40
CA GLU A 281 -18.04 -9.62 9.13
C GLU A 281 -17.46 -8.39 8.42
N GLY A 282 -17.15 -8.54 7.13
CA GLY A 282 -16.52 -7.52 6.31
C GLY A 282 -15.00 -7.39 6.49
N TYR A 283 -14.38 -8.22 7.32
CA TYR A 283 -12.93 -8.30 7.46
C TYR A 283 -12.41 -9.64 6.92
N TRP A 284 -11.27 -9.61 6.25
CA TRP A 284 -10.62 -10.83 5.73
C TRP A 284 -9.12 -10.84 6.02
N PRO A 285 -8.54 -12.01 6.34
CA PRO A 285 -7.10 -12.13 6.49
C PRO A 285 -6.40 -12.11 5.14
N ALA A 286 -5.20 -11.54 5.12
CA ALA A 286 -4.25 -11.71 4.03
C ALA A 286 -2.91 -12.18 4.56
N VAL A 287 -2.27 -13.12 3.86
CA VAL A 287 -0.91 -13.56 4.13
C VAL A 287 0.00 -12.91 3.12
N GLN A 288 1.02 -12.20 3.59
CA GLN A 288 2.00 -11.56 2.72
C GLN A 288 3.23 -12.45 2.57
N PHE A 289 3.76 -12.46 1.35
CA PHE A 289 4.84 -13.30 0.91
C PHE A 289 5.92 -12.45 0.26
N ARG A 290 7.17 -12.88 0.46
CA ARG A 290 8.28 -12.43 -0.39
C ARG A 290 8.14 -12.99 -1.79
N ALA A 291 8.78 -12.35 -2.77
CA ALA A 291 8.80 -12.82 -4.17
C ALA A 291 9.26 -14.28 -4.35
N ASP A 292 10.07 -14.80 -3.41
CA ASP A 292 10.51 -16.21 -3.35
C ASP A 292 9.45 -17.20 -2.79
N ARG A 293 8.23 -16.71 -2.53
CA ARG A 293 7.08 -17.42 -1.96
C ARG A 293 7.22 -17.82 -0.49
N THR A 294 8.16 -17.22 0.23
CA THR A 294 8.21 -17.39 1.69
C THR A 294 7.15 -16.51 2.35
N PRO A 295 6.19 -17.05 3.14
CA PRO A 295 5.26 -16.26 3.92
C PRO A 295 6.02 -15.55 5.06
N VAL A 296 5.70 -14.28 5.30
CA VAL A 296 6.46 -13.45 6.26
C VAL A 296 5.59 -12.68 7.26
N SER A 297 4.34 -12.35 6.91
CA SER A 297 3.45 -11.58 7.78
C SER A 297 1.98 -11.86 7.42
N THR A 298 1.09 -11.41 8.31
CA THR A 298 -0.36 -11.48 8.13
C THR A 298 -0.98 -10.12 8.40
N THR A 299 -1.98 -9.75 7.62
CA THR A 299 -2.82 -8.55 7.84
C THR A 299 -4.28 -8.96 7.92
N VAL A 300 -5.11 -8.09 8.51
CA VAL A 300 -6.57 -8.18 8.45
C VAL A 300 -7.07 -6.91 7.79
N GLU A 301 -7.85 -7.04 6.73
CA GLU A 301 -8.27 -5.96 5.84
C GLU A 301 -9.80 -5.86 5.80
N ALA A 302 -10.34 -4.72 5.34
CA ALA A 302 -11.77 -4.41 5.23
C ALA A 302 -12.08 -3.51 4.03
#